data_AF-A0A1H0JTK2-F1
#
_entry.id   AF-A0A1H0JTK2-F1
#
_cell.length_a   1.000
_cell.length_b   1.000
_cell.length_c   1.000
_cell.angle_alpha   90.00
_cell.angle_beta   90.00
_cell.angle_gamma   90.00
#
_symmetry.space_group_name_H-M   'P 1'
#
loop_
_entity.id
_entity.type
_entity.pdbx_description
1 polymer ?
#
loop_
_entity_poly.entity_id
_entity_poly.type
_entity_poly.pdbx_seq_one_letter_code
_entity_poly.pdbx_strand_id
1 'polypeptide(L)'
;MVLKRDGFGGSRYYPENSELSILCTYEDQGNTFVIIQYLDLPFSYRLINRDGLFLLEEELSNFLYNQIDEIDEGIYEDVNLAKEITELMTT
;
A
#
# COMPACT_ATOMS: atom_id res chain seq x y z
N MET A 1 -5.79 -15.72 7.93
CA MET A 1 -5.68 -14.26 8.17
C MET A 1 -4.51 -14.05 9.10
N VAL A 2 -3.62 -13.10 8.80
CA VAL A 2 -2.37 -12.87 9.53
C VAL A 2 -2.31 -11.41 9.98
N LEU A 3 -1.88 -11.19 11.23
CA LEU A 3 -1.65 -9.86 11.78
C LEU A 3 -0.38 -9.26 11.16
N LYS A 4 -0.49 -8.13 10.46
CA LYS A 4 0.63 -7.44 9.83
C LYS A 4 0.60 -5.96 10.15
N ARG A 5 1.73 -5.27 9.96
CA ARG A 5 1.79 -3.81 10.03
C ARG A 5 1.02 -3.21 8.87
N ASP A 6 0.12 -2.28 9.17
CA ASP A 6 -0.68 -1.55 8.19
C ASP A 6 0.08 -0.38 7.54
N GLY A 7 1.24 -0.01 8.10
CA GLY A 7 2.04 1.11 7.63
C GLY A 7 1.55 2.49 8.11
N PHE A 8 0.43 2.56 8.83
CA PHE A 8 -0.13 3.78 9.43
C PHE A 8 0.16 3.90 10.93
N GLY A 9 1.17 3.17 11.43
CA GLY A 9 1.52 3.13 12.85
C GLY A 9 0.78 2.07 13.67
N GLY A 10 0.03 1.19 13.01
CA GLY A 10 -0.78 0.14 13.64
C GLY A 10 -0.45 -1.27 13.15
N SER A 11 -1.37 -2.19 13.46
CA SER A 11 -1.36 -3.54 12.91
C SER A 11 -2.80 -4.01 12.70
N ARG A 12 -3.04 -4.67 11.57
CA ARG A 12 -4.37 -5.14 11.16
C ARG A 12 -4.27 -6.58 10.64
N TYR A 13 -5.39 -7.30 10.72
CA TYR A 13 -5.50 -8.63 10.13
C TYR A 13 -5.75 -8.50 8.63
N TYR A 14 -4.91 -9.18 7.85
CA TYR A 14 -5.06 -9.30 6.39
C TYR A 14 -5.26 -10.77 6.01
N PRO A 15 -5.93 -11.06 4.88
CA PRO A 15 -5.97 -12.41 4.34
C PRO A 15 -4.55 -12.89 4.00
N GLU A 16 -4.33 -14.21 4.01
CA GLU A 16 -3.05 -14.79 3.61
C GLU A 16 -2.86 -14.79 2.10
N ASN A 17 -3.95 -14.95 1.37
CA ASN A 17 -4.03 -14.83 -0.07
C ASN A 17 -5.20 -13.88 -0.35
N SER A 18 -4.96 -12.79 -1.05
CA SER A 18 -5.99 -11.82 -1.43
C SER A 18 -5.60 -11.20 -2.74
N GLU A 19 -6.59 -10.87 -3.55
CA GLU A 19 -6.35 -9.94 -4.64
C GLU A 19 -6.00 -8.57 -4.06
N LEU A 20 -4.96 -7.96 -4.64
CA LEU A 20 -4.41 -6.68 -4.24
C LEU A 20 -4.65 -5.65 -5.35
N SER A 21 -4.88 -4.41 -4.96
CA SER A 21 -5.01 -3.29 -5.88
C SER A 21 -4.21 -2.10 -5.34
N ILE A 22 -3.48 -1.41 -6.23
CA ILE A 22 -2.87 -0.11 -5.92
C ILE A 22 -3.97 0.93 -6.04
N LEU A 23 -4.22 1.68 -4.96
CA LEU A 23 -5.19 2.76 -4.99
C LEU A 23 -4.55 4.07 -5.42
N CYS A 24 -3.43 4.40 -4.80
CA CYS A 24 -2.67 5.60 -5.12
C CYS A 24 -1.25 5.50 -4.60
N THR A 25 -0.41 6.38 -5.13
CA THR A 25 0.92 6.68 -4.62
C THR A 25 0.99 8.15 -4.26
N TYR A 26 1.92 8.47 -3.35
CA TYR A 26 2.29 9.85 -3.06
C TYR A 26 3.77 9.91 -2.69
N GLU A 27 4.40 11.04 -2.97
CA GLU A 27 5.77 11.30 -2.52
C GLU A 27 5.74 12.05 -1.18
N ASP A 28 6.52 11.57 -0.21
CA ASP A 28 6.81 12.31 1.02
C ASP A 28 8.29 12.22 1.37
N GLN A 29 8.90 13.39 1.56
CA GLN A 29 10.33 13.55 1.87
C GLN A 29 11.27 12.83 0.87
N GLY A 30 10.91 12.80 -0.41
CA GLY A 30 11.69 12.13 -1.46
C GLY A 30 11.55 10.62 -1.48
N ASN A 31 10.60 10.04 -0.74
CA ASN A 31 10.26 8.62 -0.79
C ASN A 31 8.87 8.46 -1.41
N THR A 32 8.73 7.48 -2.30
CA THR A 32 7.44 7.12 -2.87
C THR A 32 6.74 6.12 -1.94
N PHE A 33 5.55 6.49 -1.50
CA PHE A 33 4.69 5.62 -0.73
C PHE A 33 3.56 5.09 -1.60
N VAL A 34 3.25 3.81 -1.43
CA VAL A 34 2.20 3.09 -2.16
C VAL A 34 1.12 2.70 -1.16
N ILE A 35 -0.13 3.09 -1.45
CA ILE A 35 -1.30 2.66 -0.70
C ILE A 35 -2.00 1.56 -1.49
N ILE A 36 -2.05 0.37 -0.90
CA ILE A 36 -2.75 -0.78 -1.48
C ILE A 36 -4.03 -1.10 -0.72
N GLN A 37 -4.96 -1.75 -1.41
CA GLN A 37 -6.17 -2.32 -0.85
C GLN A 37 -6.20 -3.84 -1.05
N TYR A 38 -6.71 -4.54 -0.04
CA TYR A 38 -7.06 -5.96 -0.10
C TYR A 38 -8.52 -6.08 -0.54
N LEU A 39 -8.79 -6.64 -1.72
CA LEU A 39 -10.15 -6.64 -2.29
C LEU A 39 -11.15 -7.47 -1.48
N ASP A 40 -10.68 -8.49 -0.76
CA ASP A 40 -11.50 -9.32 0.12
C ASP A 40 -11.96 -8.60 1.40
N LEU A 41 -11.30 -7.48 1.75
CA LEU A 41 -11.61 -6.68 2.93
C LEU A 41 -11.83 -5.22 2.52
N PRO A 42 -13.09 -4.82 2.22
CA PRO A 42 -13.38 -3.43 1.87
C PRO A 42 -12.93 -2.51 3.01
N PHE A 43 -12.28 -1.40 2.67
CA PHE A 43 -11.68 -0.43 3.60
C PHE A 43 -10.45 -0.93 4.40
N SER A 44 -9.80 -2.00 3.93
CA SER A 44 -8.51 -2.44 4.46
C SER A 44 -7.36 -2.00 3.58
N TYR A 45 -6.62 -1.00 4.07
CA TYR A 45 -5.50 -0.39 3.37
C TYR A 45 -4.17 -0.75 4.01
N ARG A 46 -3.10 -0.68 3.23
CA ARG A 46 -1.73 -0.80 3.73
C ARG A 46 -0.82 0.23 3.04
N LEU A 47 -0.05 0.95 3.84
CA LEU A 47 0.97 1.89 3.39
C LEU A 47 2.32 1.18 3.28
N ILE A 48 2.97 1.36 2.14
CA ILE A 48 4.22 0.68 1.80
C ILE A 48 5.21 1.72 1.30
N ASN A 49 6.41 1.73 1.87
CA ASN A 49 7.51 2.49 1.29
C ASN A 49 8.09 1.71 0.10
N ARG A 50 8.09 2.32 -1.09
CA ARG A 50 8.64 1.76 -2.33
C ARG A 50 10.07 1.27 -2.16
N ASP A 51 10.91 1.98 -1.40
CA ASP A 51 12.30 1.58 -1.19
C ASP A 51 12.45 0.36 -0.27
N GLY A 52 11.40 0.03 0.49
CA GLY A 52 11.35 -1.13 1.40
C GLY A 52 10.75 -2.39 0.79
N LEU A 53 10.53 -2.43 -0.53
CA LEU A 53 9.78 -3.49 -1.23
C LEU A 53 10.31 -4.91 -0.96
N PHE A 54 11.64 -5.05 -0.92
CA PHE A 54 12.32 -6.33 -0.68
C PHE A 54 12.16 -6.88 0.74
N LEU A 55 11.64 -6.08 1.68
CA LEU A 55 11.36 -6.50 3.06
C LEU A 55 9.92 -7.01 3.23
N LEU A 56 9.11 -6.99 2.17
CA LEU A 56 7.72 -7.40 2.21
C LEU A 56 7.57 -8.92 2.03
N GLU A 57 6.37 -9.41 2.31
CA GLU A 57 6.04 -10.81 2.05
C GLU A 57 6.08 -11.09 0.52
N GLU A 58 6.50 -12.30 0.13
CA GLU A 58 6.80 -12.64 -1.27
C GLU A 58 5.66 -12.28 -2.25
N GLU A 59 4.42 -12.59 -1.91
CA GLU A 59 3.24 -12.26 -2.72
C GLU A 59 3.12 -10.76 -2.99
N LEU A 60 3.23 -9.94 -1.93
CA LEU A 60 3.11 -8.49 -2.01
C LEU A 60 4.31 -7.86 -2.73
N SER A 61 5.50 -8.38 -2.46
CA SER A 61 6.73 -7.98 -3.14
C SER A 61 6.61 -8.23 -4.65
N ASN A 62 6.21 -9.44 -5.05
CA ASN A 62 6.02 -9.81 -6.46
C ASN A 62 4.92 -8.96 -7.12
N PHE A 63 3.80 -8.71 -6.44
CA PHE A 63 2.72 -7.86 -6.95
C PHE A 63 3.22 -6.45 -7.28
N LEU A 64 3.88 -5.80 -6.31
CA LEU A 64 4.38 -4.43 -6.49
C LEU A 64 5.55 -4.36 -7.48
N TYR A 65 6.40 -5.38 -7.52
CA TYR A 65 7.51 -5.45 -8.48
C TYR A 65 7.01 -5.45 -9.92
N ASN A 66 5.88 -6.11 -10.20
CA ASN A 66 5.25 -6.11 -11.52
C ASN A 66 4.61 -4.77 -11.89
N GLN A 67 4.50 -3.83 -10.96
CA GLN A 67 3.88 -2.52 -11.14
C GLN A 67 4.89 -1.39 -10.93
N ILE A 68 6.17 -1.71 -10.70
CA ILE A 68 7.18 -0.74 -10.26
C ILE A 68 7.44 0.33 -11.32
N ASP A 69 7.45 -0.05 -12.60
CA ASP A 69 7.66 0.88 -13.70
C ASP A 69 6.52 1.91 -13.75
N GLU A 70 5.27 1.47 -13.59
CA GLU A 70 4.10 2.34 -13.56
C GLU A 70 4.06 3.25 -12.32
N ILE A 71 4.49 2.72 -11.17
CA ILE A 71 4.64 3.50 -9.92
C ILE A 71 5.69 4.61 -10.11
N ASP A 72 6.84 4.26 -10.69
CA ASP A 72 7.95 5.19 -10.92
C ASP A 72 7.61 6.23 -12.00
N GLU A 73 6.75 5.89 -12.96
CA GLU A 73 6.18 6.83 -13.95
C GLU A 73 5.09 7.76 -13.37
N GLY A 74 4.67 7.55 -12.11
CA GLY A 74 3.67 8.36 -11.44
C GLY A 74 2.24 8.08 -11.89
N ILE A 75 1.97 6.94 -12.54
CA ILE A 75 0.64 6.59 -13.06
C ILE A 75 -0.41 6.54 -11.95
N TYR A 76 0.00 6.09 -10.77
CA TYR A 76 -0.85 5.96 -9.59
C TYR A 76 -0.83 7.20 -8.68
N GLU A 77 -0.16 8.28 -9.07
CA GLU A 77 0.01 9.43 -8.18
C GLU A 77 -1.34 10.14 -7.95
N ASP A 78 -1.83 10.07 -6.71
CA ASP A 78 -3.01 10.81 -6.27
C ASP A 78 -2.85 11.21 -4.80
N VAL A 79 -2.27 12.40 -4.63
CA VAL A 79 -2.00 12.98 -3.30
C VAL A 79 -3.30 13.30 -2.55
N ASN A 80 -4.41 13.59 -3.25
CA ASN A 80 -5.67 13.90 -2.59
C ASN A 80 -6.28 12.62 -2.01
N LEU A 81 -6.35 11.56 -2.81
CA LEU A 81 -6.83 10.26 -2.35
C LEU A 81 -5.96 9.71 -1.22
N ALA A 82 -4.64 9.85 -1.31
CA ALA A 82 -3.73 9.42 -0.25
C ALA A 82 -4.02 10.11 1.09
N LYS A 83 -4.32 11.42 1.07
CA LYS A 83 -4.71 12.17 2.27
C LYS A 83 -6.04 11.67 2.84
N GLU A 84 -7.06 11.51 2.00
CA GLU A 84 -8.37 11.02 2.43
C GLU A 84 -8.27 9.65 3.13
N ILE A 85 -7.51 8.72 2.55
CA ILE A 85 -7.29 7.39 3.14
C ILE A 85 -6.55 7.50 4.48
N THR A 86 -5.52 8.34 4.55
CA THR A 86 -4.72 8.51 5.78
C THR A 86 -5.56 9.11 6.92
N GLU A 87 -6.46 10.05 6.61
CA GLU A 87 -7.42 10.62 7.57
C GLU A 87 -8.42 9.57 8.07
N LEU A 88 -8.93 8.71 7.17
CA LEU A 88 -9.83 7.61 7.55
C LEU A 88 -9.18 6.58 8.48
N MET A 89 -7.86 6.40 8.39
CA MET A 89 -7.13 5.42 9.21
C MET A 89 -6.70 5.96 10.58
N THR A 90 -6.69 7.28 10.75
CA THR A 90 -6.29 7.95 12.01
C THR A 90 -7.47 8.32 12.91
N THR A 91 -8.70 8.17 12.40
CA THR A 91 -9.96 8.42 13.13
C THR A 91 -10.49 7.14 13.78
#